data_AF-A0A7J8SLV7-F1
#
_entry.id   AF-A0A7J8SLV7-F1
#
_cell.length_a   1.000
_cell.length_b   1.000
_cell.length_c   1.000
_cell.angle_alpha   90.00
_cell.angle_beta   90.00
_cell.angle_gamma   90.00
#
_symmetry.space_group_name_H-M   'P 1'
#
loop_
_entity.id
_entity.type
_entity.pdbx_description
1 polymer ?
#
loop_
_entity_poly.entity_id
_entity_poly.type
_entity_poly.pdbx_seq_one_letter_code
_entity_poly.pdbx_strand_id
1 'polypeptide(L)' 'MSIASFYNPGSDAVIYPAPALVDKEAEKPIAYPKFIFEDYLKVYPALKFEYKEPRFEAMKTMESTVGLGPIATV' A
#
# COMPACT_ATOMS: atom_id res chain seq x y z
N MET A 1 1.14 -19.68 -25.83
CA MET A 1 0.39 -18.41 -25.84
C MET A 1 -0.06 -18.13 -24.41
N SER A 2 0.15 -16.91 -23.89
CA SER A 2 -0.31 -16.52 -22.54
C SER A 2 -1.12 -15.23 -22.64
N ILE A 3 -2.32 -15.21 -22.05
CA ILE A 3 -3.21 -14.06 -21.97
C ILE A 3 -3.53 -13.85 -20.49
N ALA A 4 -3.14 -12.72 -19.93
CA ALA A 4 -3.31 -12.40 -18.52
C ALA A 4 -4.01 -11.05 -18.37
N SER A 5 -5.14 -11.05 -17.66
CA SER A 5 -5.90 -9.84 -17.31
C SER A 5 -5.70 -9.53 -15.83
N PHE A 6 -5.53 -8.27 -15.49
CA PHE A 6 -5.31 -7.81 -14.12
C PHE A 6 -6.41 -6.84 -13.71
N TYR A 7 -7.18 -7.20 -12.68
CA TYR A 7 -8.19 -6.32 -12.08
C TYR A 7 -7.55 -5.61 -10.89
N ASN A 8 -7.08 -4.39 -11.12
CA ASN A 8 -6.39 -3.58 -10.12
C ASN A 8 -7.33 -2.52 -9.52
N PRO A 9 -7.01 -1.98 -8.33
CA PRO A 9 -7.71 -0.81 -7.79
C PRO A 9 -7.67 0.39 -8.75
N GLY A 10 -8.61 1.33 -8.55
CA GLY A 10 -8.55 2.65 -9.20
C GLY A 10 -7.31 3.44 -8.77
N SER A 11 -6.87 4.39 -9.59
CA SER A 11 -5.63 5.15 -9.35
C SER A 11 -5.63 5.88 -8.00
N ASP A 12 -6.76 6.48 -7.62
CA ASP A 12 -6.97 7.23 -6.39
C ASP A 12 -7.38 6.37 -5.19
N ALA A 13 -7.44 5.03 -5.35
CA ALA A 13 -7.84 4.13 -4.29
C ALA A 13 -6.86 4.15 -3.12
N VAL A 14 -7.38 4.29 -1.89
CA VAL A 14 -6.60 4.22 -0.65
C VAL A 14 -6.51 2.76 -0.20
N ILE A 15 -5.29 2.24 -0.12
CA ILE A 15 -4.97 0.86 0.23
C ILE A 15 -4.40 0.81 1.65
N TYR A 16 -5.00 -0.02 2.50
CA TYR A 16 -4.53 -0.28 3.86
C TYR A 16 -5.12 -1.60 4.40
N PRO A 17 -4.55 -2.18 5.47
CA PRO A 17 -5.09 -3.39 6.09
C PRO A 17 -6.53 -3.21 6.56
N ALA A 18 -7.39 -4.16 6.23
CA ALA A 18 -8.75 -4.17 6.73
C ALA A 18 -8.74 -4.24 8.27
N PRO A 19 -9.44 -3.34 9.00
CA PRO A 19 -9.37 -3.27 10.46
C PRO A 19 -9.74 -4.58 11.18
N ALA A 20 -10.66 -5.36 10.62
CA ALA A 20 -11.07 -6.66 11.16
C ALA A 20 -10.00 -7.76 11.04
N LEU A 21 -8.97 -7.53 10.22
CA LEU A 21 -7.87 -8.48 9.96
C LEU A 21 -6.56 -8.06 10.64
N VAL A 22 -6.54 -6.88 11.29
CA VAL A 22 -5.37 -6.44 12.05
C VAL A 22 -5.48 -7.00 13.46
N ASP A 23 -4.66 -8.01 13.73
CA ASP A 23 -4.49 -8.53 15.09
C ASP A 23 -3.76 -7.48 15.95
N LYS A 24 -4.52 -6.87 16.87
CA LYS A 24 -4.01 -5.85 17.79
C LYS A 24 -3.27 -6.45 18.99
N GLU A 25 -3.39 -7.76 19.19
CA GLU A 25 -2.84 -8.51 20.32
C GLU A 25 -1.54 -9.24 19.95
N ALA A 26 -1.21 -9.30 18.66
CA ALA A 26 0.07 -9.82 18.18
C ALA A 26 1.25 -8.99 18.72
N GLU A 27 2.27 -9.66 19.28
CA GLU A 27 3.51 -9.05 19.79
C GLU A 27 4.22 -8.15 18.75
N LYS A 28 3.96 -8.39 17.46
CA LYS A 28 4.39 -7.56 16.34
C LYS A 28 3.23 -7.43 15.35
N PRO A 29 2.39 -6.38 15.46
CA PRO A 29 1.35 -6.16 14.46
C PRO A 29 2.00 -6.01 13.09
N ILE A 30 1.48 -6.73 12.09
CA ILE A 30 1.98 -6.64 10.72
C ILE A 30 1.65 -5.24 10.19
N ALA A 31 2.62 -4.33 10.30
CA ALA A 31 2.49 -2.93 9.90
C ALA A 31 2.66 -2.82 8.37
N TYR A 32 1.61 -3.11 7.62
CA TYR A 32 1.50 -2.69 6.24
C TYR A 32 1.12 -1.20 6.16
N PRO A 33 1.67 -0.44 5.20
CA PRO A 33 1.42 1.01 5.06
C PRO A 33 -0.01 1.31 4.62
N LYS A 34 -0.43 2.56 4.83
CA LYS A 34 -1.57 3.17 4.17
C LYS A 34 -1.08 4.06 3.02
N PHE A 35 -1.57 3.85 1.79
CA PHE A 35 -1.09 4.57 0.61
C PHE A 35 -2.14 4.68 -0.50
N ILE A 36 -1.90 5.54 -1.49
CA ILE A 36 -2.70 5.65 -2.72
C ILE A 36 -2.13 4.70 -3.78
N PHE A 37 -2.98 3.93 -4.46
CA PHE A 37 -2.54 2.90 -5.40
C PHE A 37 -1.67 3.42 -6.55
N GLU A 38 -1.95 4.63 -7.07
CA GLU A 38 -1.12 5.25 -8.09
C GLU A 38 0.33 5.49 -7.62
N ASP A 39 0.53 5.89 -6.36
CA ASP A 39 1.87 6.13 -5.82
C ASP A 39 2.67 4.82 -5.70
N TYR A 40 1.99 3.72 -5.39
CA TYR A 40 2.59 2.39 -5.46
C TYR A 40 3.00 2.04 -6.89
N LEU A 41 2.16 2.34 -7.88
CA LEU A 41 2.48 2.09 -9.30
C LEU A 41 3.61 2.98 -9.84
N LYS A 42 3.95 4.10 -9.20
CA LYS A 42 5.15 4.88 -9.54
C LYS A 42 6.44 4.19 -9.07
N VAL A 43 6.39 3.47 -7.95
CA VAL A 43 7.54 2.74 -7.38
C VAL A 43 7.68 1.34 -7.98
N TYR A 44 6.56 0.65 -8.26
CA TYR A 44 6.53 -0.74 -8.69
C TYR A 44 7.40 -1.06 -9.93
N PRO A 45 7.40 -0.27 -11.03
CA PRO A 45 8.17 -0.58 -12.22
C PRO A 45 9.68 -0.64 -11.96
N ALA A 46 10.20 0.25 -11.11
CA ALA A 46 11.62 0.32 -10.78
C ALA A 46 12.08 -0.87 -9.93
N LEU A 47 11.18 -1.44 -9.12
CA LEU A 47 11.47 -2.53 -8.18
C LEU A 47 10.71 -3.83 -8.56
N LYS A 48 10.26 -3.97 -9.80
CA LYS A 48 9.36 -5.07 -10.22
C LYS A 48 10.00 -6.43 -10.02
N PHE A 49 11.28 -6.53 -10.36
CA PHE A 49 12.06 -7.77 -10.34
C PHE A 49 12.94 -7.90 -9.08
N GLU A 50 12.83 -6.95 -8.15
CA GLU A 50 13.49 -6.97 -6.85
C GLU A 50 12.60 -7.60 -5.76
N TYR A 51 13.17 -7.76 -4.57
CA TYR A 51 12.41 -8.11 -3.37
C TYR A 51 11.26 -7.12 -3.11
N LYS A 52 10.19 -7.59 -2.50
CA LYS A 52 8.93 -6.83 -2.38
C LYS A 52 8.94 -5.84 -1.21
N GLU A 53 9.71 -6.14 -0.18
CA GLU A 53 9.78 -5.42 1.08
C GLU A 53 10.17 -3.94 0.87
N PRO A 54 11.17 -3.59 0.04
CA PRO A 54 11.49 -2.19 -0.27
C PRO A 54 10.32 -1.38 -0.84
N ARG A 55 9.39 -2.01 -1.59
CA ARG A 55 8.21 -1.32 -2.12
C ARG A 55 7.26 -0.90 -1.01
N PHE A 56 7.09 -1.71 0.03
CA PHE A 56 6.24 -1.38 1.18
C PHE A 56 6.89 -0.36 2.11
N GLU A 57 8.21 -0.43 2.31
CA GLU A 57 8.94 0.57 3.10
C GLU A 57 8.92 1.96 2.45
N ALA A 58 9.00 2.03 1.10
CA ALA A 58 8.82 3.28 0.37
C ALA A 58 7.45 3.93 0.65
N MET A 59 6.37 3.13 0.67
CA MET A 59 5.02 3.63 0.96
C MET A 59 4.88 4.16 2.40
N LYS A 60 5.49 3.49 3.40
CA LYS A 60 5.52 3.99 4.80
C LYS A 60 6.21 5.35 4.91
N THR A 61 7.27 5.56 4.13
CA THR A 61 8.02 6.81 4.12
C THR A 61 7.23 7.94 3.44
N MET A 62 6.42 7.61 2.43
CA MET A 62 5.52 8.57 1.80
C MET A 62 4.35 8.96 2.73
N GLU A 63 3.82 8.01 3.50
CA GLU A 63 2.79 8.27 4.52
C GLU A 63 3.29 9.25 5.60
N SER A 64 4.56 9.19 6.00
CA SER A 64 5.10 10.08 7.03
C SER A 64 5.48 11.47 6.55
N THR A 65 5.76 11.64 5.25
CA THR A 65 6.12 12.94 4.64
C THR A 65 4.90 13.75 4.22
N VAL A 66 3.81 13.09 3.85
CA VAL A 66 2.52 13.73 3.62
C VAL A 66 1.75 13.62 4.93
N GLY A 67 1.71 14.69 5.73
CA GLY A 67 0.83 14.78 6.90
C GLY A 67 -0.65 14.71 6.48
N LEU A 68 -1.11 13.52 6.11
CA LEU A 68 -2.49 13.21 5.79
C LEU A 68 -3.24 13.27 7.12
N GLY A 69 -3.66 14.49 7.48
CA GLY A 69 -4.66 14.70 8.52
C GLY A 69 -5.91 13.85 8.25
N PRO A 70 -6.80 13.70 9.24
CA PRO A 70 -7.97 12.83 9.10
C PRO A 70 -8.79 13.25 7.87
N ILE A 71 -8.78 12.38 6.85
CA ILE A 71 -9.63 12.55 5.67
C ILE A 71 -11.04 12.23 6.11
N ALA A 72 -11.95 13.19 5.93
CA ALA A 72 -13.35 13.06 6.30
C ALA A 72 -13.99 11.86 5.60
N THR A 73 -14.43 10.89 6.39
CA THR A 73 -15.43 9.91 5.99
C THR A 73 -16.79 10.61 5.90
N VAL A 74 -17.43 10.56 4.73
CA VAL A 74 -18.88 10.81 4.56
C VAL A 74 -19.64 9.57 5.04
#